data_AF-R9UF90-F1
#
_entry.id   AF-R9UF90-F1
#
_cell.length_a   1.000
_cell.length_b   1.000
_cell.length_c   1.000
_cell.angle_alpha   90.00
_cell.angle_beta   90.00
_cell.angle_gamma   90.00
#
_symmetry.space_group_name_H-M   'P 1'
#
loop_
_entity.id
_entity.type
_entity.pdbx_description
1 polymer ?
#
loop_
_entity_poly.entity_id
_entity_poly.type
_entity_poly.pdbx_seq_one_letter_code
_entity_poly.pdbx_strand_id
1 'polypeptide(L)'
;KEEYIVVFSRSTTRLILNEAELIMALAQELQMRVLTVSLEEQSFPSIVQVISGASMLVSMHGAQLITSLFLPPGAVVVELFPFAVNPDQYTPYRTLASLPGMDLHYIPWRNTEEENTVTHPDRPWEQGGIAHLEKEEQERIMASKDVPRHLCCRNPEWLFRIYQDTLVDIPSFLELLQEGLKAKPVLKKSKLSSTLHPGRVRDPQCQTSVQTSSEAKLTVSWQIPWNLKFLKVREVKYEVWIQEQGENT
;
A
#
# COMPACT_ATOMS: atom_id res chain seq x y z
N LYS A 1 19.04 13.61 -8.03
CA LYS A 1 18.87 12.16 -7.79
C LYS A 1 18.43 11.57 -9.12
N GLU A 2 18.99 10.44 -9.52
CA GLU A 2 18.51 9.73 -10.70
C GLU A 2 17.10 9.20 -10.39
N GLU A 3 16.13 9.52 -11.24
CA GLU A 3 14.76 9.07 -11.08
C GLU A 3 14.61 7.65 -11.64
N TYR A 4 13.79 6.83 -10.98
CA TYR A 4 13.54 5.47 -11.44
C TYR A 4 12.10 5.03 -11.16
N ILE A 5 11.69 4.05 -11.94
CA ILE A 5 10.39 3.38 -11.88
C ILE A 5 10.59 2.04 -11.18
N VAL A 6 9.64 1.64 -10.35
CA VAL A 6 9.60 0.31 -9.74
C VAL A 6 8.42 -0.46 -10.34
N VAL A 7 8.69 -1.68 -10.79
CA VAL A 7 7.67 -2.64 -11.23
C VAL A 7 7.63 -3.80 -10.22
N PHE A 8 6.45 -4.11 -9.70
CA PHE A 8 6.28 -5.32 -8.89
C PHE A 8 6.17 -6.56 -9.79
N SER A 9 7.12 -7.46 -9.63
CA SER A 9 7.10 -8.79 -10.22
C SER A 9 6.45 -9.79 -9.27
N ARG A 10 5.88 -10.84 -9.85
CA ARG A 10 5.18 -11.94 -9.17
C ARG A 10 5.56 -13.24 -9.85
N SER A 11 5.60 -14.33 -9.09
CA SER A 11 5.97 -15.66 -9.63
C SER A 11 4.87 -16.71 -9.50
N THR A 12 3.77 -16.41 -8.81
CA THR A 12 2.73 -17.39 -8.46
C THR A 12 1.36 -17.08 -9.06
N THR A 13 0.86 -15.85 -8.89
CA THR A 13 -0.48 -15.46 -9.32
C THR A 13 -0.53 -14.01 -9.77
N ARG A 14 -1.45 -13.70 -10.69
CA ARG A 14 -1.63 -12.36 -11.27
C ARG A 14 -0.34 -11.87 -11.93
N LEU A 15 0.21 -12.72 -12.78
CA LEU A 15 1.45 -12.46 -13.49
C LEU A 15 1.22 -11.41 -14.58
N ILE A 16 2.24 -10.59 -14.82
CA ILE A 16 2.38 -9.80 -16.05
C ILE A 16 3.14 -10.69 -17.03
N LEU A 17 2.44 -11.24 -18.03
CA LEU A 17 3.00 -12.28 -18.91
C LEU A 17 4.14 -11.75 -19.80
N ASN A 18 4.09 -10.47 -20.17
CA ASN A 18 5.11 -9.76 -20.93
C ASN A 18 5.84 -8.70 -20.10
N GLU A 19 6.19 -9.03 -18.85
CA GLU A 19 6.86 -8.10 -17.92
C GLU A 19 8.10 -7.42 -18.52
N ALA A 20 8.92 -8.18 -19.27
CA ALA A 20 10.12 -7.64 -19.92
C ALA A 20 9.79 -6.56 -20.97
N GLU A 21 8.72 -6.75 -21.75
CA GLU A 21 8.25 -5.77 -22.73
C GLU A 21 7.74 -4.51 -22.04
N LEU A 22 6.97 -4.67 -20.96
CA LEU A 22 6.49 -3.56 -20.13
C LEU A 22 7.64 -2.75 -19.55
N ILE A 23 8.66 -3.42 -19.00
CA ILE A 23 9.86 -2.77 -18.45
C ILE A 23 10.60 -1.98 -19.53
N MET A 24 10.82 -2.59 -20.71
CA MET A 24 11.49 -1.90 -21.82
C MET A 24 10.70 -0.70 -22.31
N ALA A 25 9.38 -0.84 -22.46
CA ALA A 25 8.48 0.23 -22.89
C ALA A 25 8.50 1.40 -21.90
N LEU A 26 8.40 1.13 -20.58
CA LEU A 26 8.50 2.17 -19.54
C LEU A 26 9.86 2.87 -19.56
N ALA A 27 10.95 2.12 -19.69
CA ALA A 27 12.29 2.69 -19.73
C ALA A 27 12.50 3.61 -20.95
N GLN A 28 12.00 3.19 -22.11
CA GLN A 28 12.09 3.96 -23.36
C GLN A 28 11.17 5.19 -23.35
N GLU A 29 9.92 5.03 -22.94
CA GLU A 29 8.94 6.12 -22.97
C GLU A 29 9.32 7.25 -22.01
N LEU A 30 9.74 6.90 -20.79
CA LEU A 30 10.01 7.88 -19.74
C LEU A 30 11.49 8.24 -19.60
N GLN A 31 12.39 7.55 -20.31
CA GLN A 31 13.84 7.74 -20.21
C GLN A 31 14.34 7.60 -18.77
N MET A 32 13.76 6.64 -18.04
CA MET A 32 14.06 6.36 -16.63
C MET A 32 14.57 4.93 -16.48
N ARG A 33 15.42 4.72 -15.48
CA ARG A 33 15.77 3.36 -15.07
C ARG A 33 14.53 2.67 -14.50
N VAL A 34 14.34 1.40 -14.84
CA VAL A 34 13.29 0.56 -14.27
C VAL A 34 13.92 -0.50 -13.37
N LEU A 35 13.38 -0.66 -12.17
CA LEU A 35 13.77 -1.67 -11.19
C LEU A 35 12.61 -2.62 -10.96
N THR A 36 12.92 -3.90 -10.84
CA THR A 36 11.94 -4.91 -10.42
C THR A 36 12.09 -5.23 -8.94
N VAL A 37 10.95 -5.43 -8.27
CA VAL A 37 10.90 -5.89 -6.88
C VAL A 37 9.89 -7.03 -6.77
N SER A 38 10.16 -8.00 -5.91
CA SER A 38 9.28 -9.16 -5.68
C SER A 38 9.22 -9.43 -4.18
N LEU A 39 8.00 -9.66 -3.66
CA LEU A 39 7.81 -10.05 -2.26
C LEU A 39 8.29 -11.47 -1.98
N GLU A 40 8.36 -12.31 -3.01
CA GLU A 40 8.83 -13.68 -2.96
C GLU A 40 10.37 -13.75 -2.87
N GLU A 41 11.07 -12.78 -3.47
CA GLU A 41 12.53 -12.78 -3.57
C GLU A 41 13.23 -11.82 -2.59
N GLN A 42 12.55 -10.73 -2.21
CA GLN A 42 13.16 -9.63 -1.44
C GLN A 42 12.45 -9.41 -0.11
N SER A 43 13.22 -9.04 0.91
CA SER A 43 12.65 -8.68 2.21
C SER A 43 11.84 -7.39 2.13
N PHE A 44 10.77 -7.29 2.93
CA PHE A 44 9.92 -6.09 2.98
C PHE A 44 10.71 -4.79 3.27
N PRO A 45 11.66 -4.74 4.24
CA PRO A 45 12.47 -3.53 4.45
C PRO A 45 13.30 -3.12 3.23
N SER A 46 13.83 -4.09 2.46
CA SER A 46 14.56 -3.81 1.23
C SER A 46 13.65 -3.23 0.16
N ILE A 47 12.45 -3.77 0.01
CA ILE A 47 11.44 -3.25 -0.93
C ILE A 47 11.06 -1.82 -0.55
N VAL A 48 10.81 -1.55 0.74
CA VAL A 48 10.52 -0.20 1.23
C VAL A 48 11.66 0.76 0.92
N GLN A 49 12.92 0.34 1.13
CA GLN A 49 14.08 1.18 0.83
C GLN A 49 14.15 1.57 -0.66
N VAL A 50 13.81 0.65 -1.56
CA VAL A 50 13.75 0.93 -3.01
C VAL A 50 12.55 1.83 -3.34
N ILE A 51 11.36 1.53 -2.80
CA ILE A 51 10.15 2.31 -3.10
C ILE A 51 10.25 3.74 -2.57
N SER A 52 10.91 3.97 -1.43
CA SER A 52 11.08 5.31 -0.85
C SER A 52 11.89 6.30 -1.70
N GLY A 53 12.55 5.83 -2.76
CA GLY A 53 13.23 6.70 -3.73
C GLY A 53 12.63 6.70 -5.13
N ALA A 54 11.57 5.94 -5.38
CA ALA A 54 11.00 5.78 -6.71
C ALA A 54 10.10 6.96 -7.10
N SER A 55 10.13 7.36 -8.37
CA SER A 55 9.21 8.37 -8.91
C SER A 55 7.90 7.75 -9.40
N MET A 56 7.89 6.44 -9.66
CA MET A 56 6.70 5.71 -10.10
C MET A 56 6.72 4.26 -9.59
N LEU A 57 5.55 3.75 -9.24
CA LEU A 57 5.29 2.35 -8.91
C LEU A 57 4.24 1.78 -9.86
N VAL A 58 4.59 0.70 -10.58
CA VAL A 58 3.69 -0.03 -11.48
C VAL A 58 3.46 -1.42 -10.93
N SER A 59 2.21 -1.86 -10.83
CA SER A 59 1.90 -3.19 -10.28
C SER A 59 0.51 -3.67 -10.67
N MET A 60 0.38 -4.99 -10.87
CA MET A 60 -0.93 -5.67 -10.80
C MET A 60 -1.61 -5.43 -9.46
N HIS A 61 -2.93 -5.25 -9.49
CA HIS A 61 -3.79 -5.07 -8.32
C HIS A 61 -3.49 -6.14 -7.27
N GLY A 62 -3.20 -5.72 -6.04
CA GLY A 62 -3.02 -6.62 -4.92
C GLY A 62 -2.36 -5.98 -3.70
N ALA A 63 -2.35 -6.73 -2.60
CA ALA A 63 -1.94 -6.27 -1.27
C ALA A 63 -0.60 -5.51 -1.27
N GLN A 64 0.36 -5.90 -2.11
CA GLN A 64 1.69 -5.29 -2.21
C GLN A 64 1.65 -3.81 -2.58
N LEU A 65 0.62 -3.33 -3.28
CA LEU A 65 0.45 -1.90 -3.57
C LEU A 65 0.30 -1.05 -2.32
N ILE A 66 0.10 -1.64 -1.13
CA ILE A 66 0.16 -0.90 0.14
C ILE A 66 1.52 -0.23 0.35
N THR A 67 2.60 -0.75 -0.25
CA THR A 67 3.93 -0.13 -0.16
C THR A 67 4.01 1.23 -0.84
N SER A 68 3.03 1.61 -1.67
CA SER A 68 2.89 2.97 -2.19
C SER A 68 2.83 4.02 -1.09
N LEU A 69 2.47 3.65 0.15
CA LEU A 69 2.60 4.52 1.34
C LEU A 69 3.99 5.12 1.54
N PHE A 70 5.03 4.43 1.06
CA PHE A 70 6.42 4.83 1.24
C PHE A 70 6.96 5.66 0.06
N LEU A 71 6.18 5.84 -1.01
CA LEU A 71 6.58 6.67 -2.14
C LEU A 71 6.75 8.14 -1.71
N PRO A 72 7.69 8.87 -2.32
CA PRO A 72 7.81 10.30 -2.09
C PRO A 72 6.60 11.07 -2.62
N PRO A 73 6.24 12.22 -2.02
CA PRO A 73 5.24 13.13 -2.56
C PRO A 73 5.50 13.48 -4.02
N GLY A 74 4.46 13.47 -4.84
CA GLY A 74 4.53 13.69 -6.29
C GLY A 74 4.78 12.43 -7.12
N ALA A 75 5.10 11.29 -6.50
CA ALA A 75 5.26 10.03 -7.22
C ALA A 75 3.94 9.49 -7.78
N VAL A 76 4.07 8.63 -8.78
CA VAL A 76 2.96 8.05 -9.54
C VAL A 76 2.73 6.60 -9.13
N VAL A 77 1.48 6.20 -8.93
CA VAL A 77 1.05 4.82 -8.74
C VAL A 77 0.23 4.41 -9.95
N VAL A 78 0.75 3.46 -10.73
CA VAL A 78 0.05 2.86 -11.87
C VAL A 78 -0.43 1.47 -11.45
N GLU A 79 -1.74 1.35 -11.26
CA GLU A 79 -2.38 0.11 -10.82
C GLU A 79 -3.02 -0.61 -12.00
N LEU A 80 -2.58 -1.85 -12.26
CA LEU A 80 -3.07 -2.67 -13.37
C LEU A 80 -4.17 -3.63 -12.87
N PHE A 81 -5.31 -3.64 -13.56
CA PHE A 81 -6.42 -4.54 -13.27
C PHE A 81 -6.58 -5.59 -14.38
N PRO A 82 -6.82 -6.87 -14.02
CA PRO A 82 -7.11 -7.91 -15.01
C PRO A 82 -8.47 -7.69 -15.67
N PHE A 83 -8.76 -8.51 -16.68
CA PHE A 83 -10.00 -8.43 -17.43
C PHE A 83 -11.24 -8.60 -16.53
N ALA A 84 -12.35 -7.97 -16.93
CA ALA A 84 -13.61 -7.94 -16.18
C ALA A 84 -13.56 -7.27 -14.77
N VAL A 85 -12.40 -6.86 -14.27
CA VAL A 85 -12.29 -6.17 -12.98
C VAL A 85 -12.38 -4.66 -13.17
N ASN A 86 -13.41 -4.05 -12.59
CA ASN A 86 -13.66 -2.61 -12.70
C ASN A 86 -12.85 -1.79 -11.67
N PRO A 87 -11.92 -0.90 -12.09
CA PRO A 87 -11.10 -0.09 -11.19
C PRO A 87 -11.89 0.86 -10.29
N ASP A 88 -13.13 1.22 -10.63
CA ASP A 88 -13.97 2.11 -9.83
C ASP A 88 -14.66 1.40 -8.66
N GLN A 89 -14.68 0.06 -8.67
CA GLN A 89 -15.29 -0.75 -7.62
C GLN A 89 -14.27 -1.23 -6.57
N TYR A 90 -12.98 -1.26 -6.91
CA TYR A 90 -11.89 -1.74 -6.05
C TYR A 90 -10.83 -0.66 -5.89
N THR A 91 -11.11 0.32 -5.04
CA THR A 91 -10.36 1.59 -4.97
C THR A 91 -9.46 1.80 -3.73
N PRO A 92 -8.99 0.77 -2.97
CA PRO A 92 -8.26 1.03 -1.73
C PRO A 92 -6.99 1.87 -1.96
N TYR A 93 -6.26 1.66 -3.07
CA TYR A 93 -5.05 2.40 -3.38
C TYR A 93 -5.31 3.77 -4.02
N ARG A 94 -6.42 3.92 -4.76
CA ARG A 94 -6.92 5.25 -5.16
C ARG A 94 -7.26 6.10 -3.93
N THR A 95 -7.94 5.50 -2.94
CA THR A 95 -8.23 6.15 -1.65
C THR A 95 -6.94 6.50 -0.93
N LEU A 96 -5.99 5.55 -0.84
CA LEU A 96 -4.68 5.77 -0.23
C LEU A 96 -3.96 6.97 -0.85
N ALA A 97 -3.81 7.00 -2.18
CA ALA A 97 -3.15 8.09 -2.90
C ALA A 97 -3.82 9.46 -2.65
N SER A 98 -5.13 9.46 -2.37
CA SER A 98 -5.92 10.65 -2.10
C SER A 98 -5.91 11.08 -0.62
N LEU A 99 -5.29 10.31 0.28
CA LEU A 99 -5.24 10.67 1.69
C LEU A 99 -4.44 11.97 1.90
N PRO A 100 -4.85 12.84 2.84
CA PRO A 100 -4.16 14.09 3.11
C PRO A 100 -2.67 13.86 3.47
N GLY A 101 -1.77 14.47 2.69
CA GLY A 101 -0.32 14.37 2.90
C GLY A 101 0.38 13.21 2.17
N MET A 102 -0.36 12.36 1.45
CA MET A 102 0.24 11.36 0.56
C MET A 102 0.76 12.00 -0.73
N ASP A 103 0.01 12.94 -1.30
CA ASP A 103 0.38 13.70 -2.50
C ASP A 103 0.82 12.79 -3.67
N LEU A 104 0.17 11.62 -3.82
CA LEU A 104 0.46 10.65 -4.88
C LEU A 104 -0.47 10.85 -6.07
N HIS A 105 0.04 10.61 -7.27
CA HIS A 105 -0.76 10.58 -8.50
C HIS A 105 -1.16 9.15 -8.82
N TYR A 106 -2.46 8.86 -8.81
CA TYR A 106 -2.98 7.52 -9.07
C TYR A 106 -3.52 7.37 -10.50
N ILE A 107 -3.09 6.34 -11.21
CA ILE A 107 -3.48 6.02 -12.58
C ILE A 107 -3.92 4.54 -12.63
N PRO A 108 -5.22 4.24 -12.85
CA PRO A 108 -5.68 2.87 -13.06
C PRO A 108 -5.61 2.49 -14.55
N TRP A 109 -5.01 1.34 -14.86
CA TRP A 109 -5.11 0.69 -16.16
C TRP A 109 -5.92 -0.61 -16.02
N ARG A 110 -6.80 -0.92 -16.97
CA ARG A 110 -7.60 -2.15 -16.98
C ARG A 110 -7.33 -2.89 -18.28
N ASN A 111 -7.12 -4.19 -18.21
CA ASN A 111 -7.15 -5.02 -19.41
C ASN A 111 -8.60 -5.08 -19.96
N THR A 112 -8.81 -4.57 -21.17
CA THR A 112 -10.10 -4.63 -21.88
C THR A 112 -10.19 -5.81 -22.83
N GLU A 113 -9.06 -6.45 -23.14
CA GLU A 113 -8.97 -7.51 -24.15
C GLU A 113 -9.00 -8.89 -23.47
N GLU A 114 -10.01 -9.69 -23.83
CA GLU A 114 -10.21 -11.02 -23.23
C GLU A 114 -9.10 -11.98 -23.66
N GLU A 115 -8.63 -11.86 -24.91
CA GLU A 115 -7.50 -12.60 -25.48
C GLU A 115 -6.18 -12.40 -24.73
N ASN A 116 -6.04 -11.28 -24.02
CA ASN A 116 -4.87 -10.94 -23.22
C ASN A 116 -4.94 -11.51 -21.80
N THR A 117 -5.80 -12.51 -21.58
CA THR A 117 -6.10 -13.05 -20.25
C THR A 117 -5.82 -14.55 -20.20
N VAL A 118 -5.07 -14.99 -19.20
CA VAL A 118 -4.89 -16.42 -18.89
C VAL A 118 -5.60 -16.75 -17.58
N THR A 119 -6.59 -17.63 -17.66
CA THR A 119 -7.39 -18.09 -16.52
C THR A 119 -6.90 -19.44 -16.02
N HIS A 120 -7.21 -19.77 -14.76
CA HIS A 120 -6.72 -20.98 -14.10
C HIS A 120 -7.84 -21.70 -13.34
N PRO A 121 -8.84 -22.27 -14.04
CA PRO A 121 -10.03 -22.86 -13.41
C PRO A 121 -9.73 -24.06 -12.49
N ASP A 122 -8.60 -24.73 -12.69
CA ASP A 122 -8.18 -25.91 -11.93
C ASP A 122 -7.37 -25.60 -10.65
N ARG A 123 -7.06 -24.32 -10.38
CA ARG A 123 -6.37 -23.92 -9.15
C ARG A 123 -7.25 -24.15 -7.90
N PRO A 124 -6.69 -24.09 -6.69
CA PRO A 124 -7.50 -23.98 -5.47
C PRO A 124 -8.46 -22.78 -5.55
N TRP A 125 -9.63 -22.89 -4.93
CA TRP A 125 -10.66 -21.83 -4.96
C TRP A 125 -10.15 -20.48 -4.43
N GLU A 126 -9.27 -20.51 -3.42
CA GLU A 126 -8.59 -19.34 -2.83
C GLU A 126 -7.76 -18.55 -3.86
N GLN A 127 -7.39 -19.20 -4.98
CA GLN A 127 -6.60 -18.66 -6.08
C GLN A 127 -7.40 -18.59 -7.39
N GLY A 128 -8.73 -18.53 -7.30
CA GLY A 128 -9.62 -18.31 -8.43
C GLY A 128 -10.05 -19.55 -9.22
N GLY A 129 -9.69 -20.75 -8.76
CA GLY A 129 -10.18 -21.96 -9.42
C GLY A 129 -11.67 -22.23 -9.15
N ILE A 130 -12.36 -22.68 -10.18
CA ILE A 130 -13.83 -22.87 -10.19
C ILE A 130 -14.25 -24.33 -10.42
N ALA A 131 -13.29 -25.26 -10.57
CA ALA A 131 -13.58 -26.68 -10.82
C ALA A 131 -14.46 -27.35 -9.73
N HIS A 132 -14.53 -26.76 -8.54
CA HIS A 132 -15.34 -27.21 -7.42
C HIS A 132 -16.83 -26.81 -7.51
N LEU A 133 -17.20 -25.95 -8.47
CA LEU A 133 -18.57 -25.48 -8.68
C LEU A 133 -19.33 -26.35 -9.68
N GLU A 134 -20.65 -26.22 -9.72
CA GLU A 134 -21.49 -26.84 -10.74
C GLU A 134 -21.13 -26.30 -12.14
N LYS A 135 -21.25 -27.15 -13.18
CA LYS A 135 -20.84 -26.79 -14.55
C LYS A 135 -21.53 -25.53 -15.08
N GLU A 136 -22.83 -25.38 -14.79
CA GLU A 136 -23.60 -24.19 -15.18
C GLU A 136 -23.01 -22.91 -14.58
N GLU A 137 -22.60 -22.95 -13.31
CA GLU A 137 -21.97 -21.81 -12.64
C GLU A 137 -20.57 -21.53 -13.20
N GLN A 138 -19.81 -22.58 -13.53
CA GLN A 138 -18.51 -22.41 -14.19
C GLN A 138 -18.66 -21.72 -15.56
N GLU A 139 -19.60 -22.16 -16.39
CA GLU A 139 -19.91 -21.57 -17.69
C GLU A 139 -20.37 -20.11 -17.55
N ARG A 140 -21.23 -19.82 -16.57
CA ARG A 140 -21.67 -18.45 -16.26
C ARG A 140 -20.50 -17.55 -15.88
N ILE A 141 -19.62 -18.01 -14.99
CA ILE A 141 -18.43 -17.26 -14.55
C ILE A 141 -17.48 -17.03 -15.72
N MET A 142 -17.20 -18.05 -16.53
CA MET A 142 -16.29 -17.94 -17.68
C MET A 142 -16.82 -16.97 -18.74
N ALA A 143 -18.14 -16.92 -18.96
CA ALA A 143 -18.76 -16.00 -19.91
C ALA A 143 -18.88 -14.55 -19.42
N SER A 144 -18.60 -14.27 -18.14
CA SER A 144 -18.79 -12.92 -17.58
C SER A 144 -17.78 -11.89 -18.10
N LYS A 145 -18.20 -10.63 -18.28
CA LYS A 145 -17.34 -9.56 -18.81
C LYS A 145 -17.15 -8.39 -17.85
N ASP A 146 -17.84 -8.42 -16.72
CA ASP A 146 -17.67 -7.48 -15.62
C ASP A 146 -18.07 -8.20 -14.33
N VAL A 147 -17.31 -8.01 -13.26
CA VAL A 147 -17.65 -8.56 -11.94
C VAL A 147 -18.64 -7.63 -11.24
N PRO A 148 -19.86 -8.07 -10.93
CA PRO A 148 -20.81 -7.26 -10.17
C PRO A 148 -20.29 -6.93 -8.77
N ARG A 149 -20.87 -5.88 -8.17
CA ARG A 149 -20.63 -5.57 -6.75
C ARG A 149 -21.02 -6.76 -5.89
N HIS A 150 -20.11 -7.14 -5.01
CA HIS A 150 -20.26 -8.29 -4.14
C HIS A 150 -19.63 -8.00 -2.77
N LEU A 151 -19.97 -8.80 -1.78
CA LEU A 151 -19.25 -8.78 -0.50
C LEU A 151 -17.91 -9.50 -0.68
N CYS A 152 -16.83 -8.83 -0.27
CA CYS A 152 -15.47 -9.29 -0.54
C CYS A 152 -15.21 -10.76 -0.13
N CYS A 153 -14.23 -11.29 -0.87
CA CYS A 153 -13.20 -12.22 -0.43
C CYS A 153 -13.53 -13.70 -0.67
N ARG A 154 -14.80 -14.04 -0.91
CA ARG A 154 -15.21 -15.42 -1.17
C ARG A 154 -16.14 -15.58 -2.37
N ASN A 155 -16.38 -14.50 -3.12
CA ASN A 155 -17.18 -14.58 -4.34
C ASN A 155 -16.37 -15.30 -5.43
N PRO A 156 -16.86 -16.40 -6.01
CA PRO A 156 -16.08 -17.22 -6.95
C PRO A 156 -15.80 -16.51 -8.27
N GLU A 157 -16.75 -15.70 -8.77
CA GLU A 157 -16.58 -14.91 -9.99
C GLU A 157 -15.49 -13.85 -9.82
N TRP A 158 -15.50 -13.15 -8.69
CA TRP A 158 -14.44 -12.23 -8.31
C TRP A 158 -13.07 -12.91 -8.25
N LEU A 159 -12.98 -14.03 -7.54
CA LEU A 159 -11.72 -14.77 -7.39
C LEU A 159 -11.23 -15.25 -8.76
N PHE A 160 -12.12 -15.76 -9.61
CA PHE A 160 -11.80 -16.19 -10.96
C PHE A 160 -11.24 -15.04 -11.82
N ARG A 161 -11.84 -13.84 -11.74
CA ARG A 161 -11.39 -12.67 -12.52
C ARG A 161 -10.15 -11.99 -11.95
N ILE A 162 -10.03 -11.88 -10.62
CA ILE A 162 -8.91 -11.16 -10.02
C ILE A 162 -7.60 -11.97 -10.07
N TYR A 163 -7.64 -13.30 -10.06
CA TYR A 163 -6.45 -14.17 -10.07
C TYR A 163 -5.93 -14.54 -11.46
N GLN A 164 -6.49 -13.93 -12.51
CA GLN A 164 -6.03 -14.09 -13.88
C GLN A 164 -4.62 -13.52 -14.05
N ASP A 165 -3.86 -14.14 -14.94
CA ASP A 165 -2.61 -13.57 -15.43
C ASP A 165 -2.93 -12.73 -16.69
N THR A 166 -2.17 -11.65 -16.88
CA THR A 166 -2.49 -10.62 -17.87
C THR A 166 -1.31 -10.41 -18.82
N LEU A 167 -1.58 -10.46 -20.11
CA LEU A 167 -0.71 -9.87 -21.14
C LEU A 167 -1.04 -8.38 -21.22
N VAL A 168 -0.11 -7.51 -20.91
CA VAL A 168 -0.37 -6.06 -20.93
C VAL A 168 -0.28 -5.57 -22.37
N ASP A 169 -1.37 -4.97 -22.87
CA ASP A 169 -1.34 -4.25 -24.14
C ASP A 169 -0.49 -2.98 -23.98
N ILE A 170 0.74 -3.04 -24.46
CA ILE A 170 1.72 -1.96 -24.29
C ILE A 170 1.25 -0.63 -24.91
N PRO A 171 0.70 -0.59 -26.14
CA PRO A 171 0.19 0.65 -26.72
C PRO A 171 -0.89 1.32 -25.87
N SER A 172 -1.94 0.58 -25.48
CA SER A 172 -3.02 1.07 -24.62
C SER A 172 -2.49 1.52 -23.26
N PHE A 173 -1.56 0.76 -22.68
CA PHE A 173 -0.91 1.10 -21.43
C PHE A 173 -0.16 2.43 -21.50
N LEU A 174 0.67 2.63 -22.53
CA LEU A 174 1.46 3.86 -22.70
C LEU A 174 0.56 5.07 -23.00
N GLU A 175 -0.48 4.91 -23.81
CA GLU A 175 -1.46 5.96 -24.08
C GLU A 175 -2.11 6.45 -22.78
N LEU A 176 -2.65 5.52 -21.99
CA LEU A 176 -3.27 5.82 -20.70
C LEU A 176 -2.27 6.44 -19.72
N LEU A 177 -1.02 5.95 -19.70
CA LEU A 177 0.03 6.51 -18.87
C LEU A 177 0.33 7.96 -19.24
N GLN A 178 0.51 8.26 -20.53
CA GLN A 178 0.78 9.61 -21.00
C GLN A 178 -0.37 10.57 -20.68
N GLU A 179 -1.61 10.14 -20.89
CA GLU A 179 -2.80 10.93 -20.54
C GLU A 179 -2.90 11.16 -19.03
N GLY A 180 -2.70 10.09 -18.25
CA GLY A 180 -2.69 10.14 -16.81
C GLY A 180 -1.64 11.13 -16.31
N LEU A 181 -0.39 11.06 -16.77
CA LEU A 181 0.69 11.96 -16.37
C LEU A 181 0.43 13.45 -16.69
N LYS A 182 -0.34 13.75 -17.75
CA LYS A 182 -0.74 15.13 -18.10
C LYS A 182 -1.78 15.69 -17.13
N ALA A 183 -2.61 14.83 -16.53
CA ALA A 183 -3.60 15.26 -15.56
C ALA A 183 -2.88 15.80 -14.32
N LYS A 184 -3.07 17.09 -14.00
CA LYS A 184 -2.48 17.65 -12.79
C LYS A 184 -3.14 17.02 -11.56
N PRO A 185 -2.41 16.36 -10.65
CA PRO A 185 -3.00 15.93 -9.40
C PRO A 185 -3.51 17.16 -8.65
N VAL A 186 -4.75 17.10 -8.16
CA VAL A 186 -5.28 18.15 -7.27
C VAL A 186 -4.61 17.97 -5.92
N LEU A 187 -3.40 18.50 -5.78
CA LEU A 187 -2.67 18.59 -4.52
C LEU A 187 -3.43 19.54 -3.62
N LYS A 188 -4.40 19.01 -2.87
CA LYS A 188 -4.99 19.74 -1.74
C LYS A 188 -3.87 19.89 -0.73
N LYS A 189 -3.31 21.10 -0.60
CA LYS A 189 -2.41 21.46 0.50
C LYS A 189 -3.13 21.20 1.82
N SER A 190 -3.03 19.97 2.30
CA SER A 190 -3.42 19.59 3.62
C SER A 190 -2.37 20.17 4.55
N LYS A 191 -2.71 21.21 5.30
CA LYS A 191 -2.00 21.45 6.54
C LYS A 191 -2.27 20.21 7.39
N LEU A 192 -1.28 19.34 7.55
CA LEU A 192 -1.31 18.30 8.57
C LEU A 192 -1.45 19.01 9.93
N SER A 193 -2.69 19.20 10.36
CA SER A 193 -3.02 19.66 11.71
C SER A 193 -3.18 18.43 12.59
N SER A 194 -2.19 17.54 12.60
CA SER A 194 -2.08 16.53 13.64
C SER A 194 -1.08 17.08 14.66
N THR A 195 -1.58 17.58 15.78
CA THR A 195 -0.78 17.71 16.99
C THR A 195 -0.34 16.31 17.37
N LEU A 196 0.83 15.88 16.89
CA LEU A 196 1.38 14.58 17.23
C LEU A 196 1.91 14.68 18.65
N HIS A 197 1.31 13.90 19.55
CA HIS A 197 1.72 13.89 20.95
C HIS A 197 2.90 12.92 21.16
N PRO A 198 3.75 13.16 22.17
CA PRO A 198 4.70 12.17 22.64
C PRO A 198 3.97 10.85 22.93
N GLY A 199 4.63 9.74 22.58
CA GLY A 199 4.14 8.41 22.87
C GLY A 199 4.02 8.22 24.39
N ARG A 200 3.23 7.22 24.78
CA ARG A 200 3.04 6.88 26.18
C ARG A 200 4.39 6.66 26.88
N VAL A 201 4.53 7.29 28.05
CA VAL A 201 5.66 7.07 28.97
C VAL A 201 5.72 5.60 29.38
N ARG A 202 6.91 5.00 29.35
CA ARG A 202 7.15 3.60 29.72
C ARG A 202 8.14 3.51 30.88
N ASP A 203 8.11 2.38 31.57
CA ASP A 203 9.00 2.03 32.67
C ASP A 203 9.11 3.13 33.76
N PRO A 204 7.98 3.62 34.31
CA PRO A 204 8.04 4.60 35.39
C PRO A 204 8.64 3.96 36.64
N GLN A 205 9.69 4.58 37.16
CA GLN A 205 10.31 4.22 38.43
C GLN A 205 10.09 5.32 39.45
N CYS A 206 9.79 4.90 40.67
CA CYS A 206 9.58 5.78 41.81
C CYS A 206 10.46 5.28 42.96
N GLN A 207 11.33 6.15 43.46
CA GLN A 207 12.23 5.86 44.57
C GLN A 207 12.04 6.91 45.66
N THR A 208 11.83 6.44 46.88
CA THR A 208 11.77 7.29 48.07
C THR A 208 13.07 7.15 48.85
N SER A 209 13.60 8.26 49.34
CA SER A 209 14.74 8.27 50.25
C SER A 209 14.52 9.30 51.33
N VAL A 210 14.81 8.94 52.58
CA VAL A 210 14.75 9.85 53.73
C VAL A 210 16.17 10.38 53.93
N GLN A 211 16.36 11.69 53.78
CA GLN A 211 17.69 12.29 53.88
C GLN A 211 18.00 12.77 55.30
N THR A 212 16.98 13.24 56.03
CA THR A 212 17.06 13.66 57.44
C THR A 212 15.73 13.37 58.15
N SER A 213 15.63 13.64 59.46
CA SER A 213 14.38 13.53 60.22
C SER A 213 13.27 14.49 59.75
N SER A 214 13.57 15.44 58.86
CA SER A 214 12.63 16.45 58.35
C SER A 214 12.57 16.55 56.82
N GLU A 215 13.36 15.77 56.08
CA GLU A 215 13.39 15.83 54.62
C GLU A 215 13.25 14.43 53.99
N ALA A 216 12.18 14.28 53.21
CA ALA A 216 11.95 13.13 52.34
C ALA A 216 12.11 13.55 50.87
N LYS A 217 12.84 12.75 50.10
CA LYS A 217 13.04 12.95 48.66
C LYS A 217 12.33 11.84 47.89
N LEU A 218 11.45 12.26 46.97
CA LEU A 218 10.84 11.41 45.95
C LEU A 218 11.57 11.62 44.63
N THR A 219 12.11 10.55 44.05
CA THR A 219 12.72 10.57 42.72
C THR A 219 11.84 9.76 41.77
N VAL A 220 11.31 10.43 40.75
CA VAL A 220 10.54 9.80 39.67
C VAL A 220 11.34 9.85 38.38
N SER A 221 11.36 8.75 37.64
CA SER A 221 12.04 8.66 36.34
C SER A 221 11.30 7.72 35.41
N TRP A 222 11.51 7.84 34.10
CA TRP A 222 10.85 7.02 33.09
C TRP A 222 11.65 7.01 31.78
N GLN A 223 11.30 6.07 30.89
CA GLN A 223 11.88 6.02 29.56
C GLN A 223 11.34 7.16 28.68
N ILE A 224 12.25 7.90 28.03
CA ILE A 224 11.90 8.97 27.10
C ILE A 224 10.99 8.41 25.97
N PRO A 225 9.85 9.06 25.65
CA PRO A 225 8.99 8.62 24.57
C PRO A 225 9.75 8.42 23.25
N TRP A 226 9.62 7.24 22.65
CA TRP A 226 10.41 6.83 21.48
C TRP A 226 10.25 7.77 20.27
N ASN A 227 9.07 8.38 20.13
CA ASN A 227 8.73 9.24 19.00
C ASN A 227 9.18 10.70 19.21
N LEU A 228 9.69 11.06 20.40
CA LEU A 228 9.99 12.44 20.75
C LEU A 228 10.99 13.10 19.79
N LYS A 229 11.99 12.32 19.35
CA LYS A 229 12.98 12.75 18.36
C LYS A 229 12.38 13.13 16.99
N PHE A 230 11.18 12.67 16.67
CA PHE A 230 10.49 12.95 15.41
C PHE A 230 9.51 14.12 15.49
N LEU A 231 9.10 14.52 16.71
CA LEU A 231 8.07 15.55 16.92
C LEU A 231 8.56 16.98 16.71
N LYS A 232 9.87 17.22 16.57
CA LYS A 232 10.48 18.56 16.39
C LYS A 232 9.94 19.61 17.38
N VAL A 233 9.69 19.20 18.63
CA VAL A 233 9.18 20.08 19.69
C VAL A 233 10.32 20.77 20.43
N ARG A 234 10.10 22.04 20.84
CA ARG A 234 11.08 22.81 21.63
C ARG A 234 11.02 22.48 23.12
N GLU A 235 9.84 22.12 23.60
CA GLU A 235 9.57 21.84 25.01
C GLU A 235 8.64 20.63 25.12
N VAL A 236 8.86 19.80 26.14
CA VAL A 236 8.02 18.65 26.46
C VAL A 236 7.57 18.79 27.89
N LYS A 237 6.25 18.87 28.09
CA LYS A 237 5.64 18.97 29.42
C LYS A 237 5.12 17.61 29.83
N TYR A 238 5.46 17.21 31.05
CA TYR A 238 4.95 16.00 31.68
C TYR A 238 4.07 16.42 32.86
N GLU A 239 2.91 15.78 32.98
CA GLU A 239 2.06 15.92 34.15
C GLU A 239 2.26 14.69 35.03
N VAL A 240 2.66 14.91 36.28
CA VAL A 240 2.91 13.85 37.25
C VAL A 240 1.90 14.01 38.38
N TRP A 241 1.10 12.98 38.58
CA TRP A 241 0.09 12.94 39.63
C TRP A 241 0.63 12.13 40.79
N ILE A 242 0.63 12.73 41.99
CA ILE A 242 1.02 12.06 43.23
C ILE A 242 -0.26 11.85 44.03
N GLN A 243 -0.54 10.60 44.37
CA GLN A 243 -1.67 10.23 45.21
C GLN A 243 -1.16 9.54 46.46
N GLU A 244 -1.62 10.00 47.62
CA GLU A 244 -1.41 9.33 48.89
C GLU A 244 -2.22 8.03 48.92
N GLN A 245 -1.59 6.91 49.26
CA GLN A 245 -2.31 5.65 49.48
C GLN A 245 -2.83 5.61 50.94
N GLY A 246 -4.10 6.02 51.13
CA GLY A 246 -4.92 5.89 52.36
C GLY A 246 -5.51 7.23 52.83
N GLU A 247 -6.79 7.41 53.25
CA GLU A 247 -7.97 6.54 53.44
C GLU A 247 -9.23 7.31 52.99
N ASN A 248 -10.03 6.72 52.09
CA ASN A 248 -11.48 6.95 51.95
C ASN A 248 -12.08 5.87 51.03
N THR A 249 -12.08 4.64 51.55
CA THR A 249 -13.11 3.61 51.31
C THR A 249 -13.47 3.05 52.67
#